data_AF-A0A420EAV4-F1
#
_entry.id   AF-A0A420EAV4-F1
#
_cell.length_a   1.000
_cell.length_b   1.000
_cell.length_c   1.000
_cell.angle_alpha   90.00
_cell.angle_beta   90.00
_cell.angle_gamma   90.00
#
_symmetry.space_group_name_H-M   'P 1'
#
loop_
_entity.id
_entity.type
_entity.pdbx_description
1 polymer ?
#
loop_
_entity_poly.entity_id
_entity_poly.type
_entity_poly.pdbx_seq_one_letter_code
_entity_poly.pdbx_strand_id
1 'polypeptide(L)'
;MTLTVNTANSNPELPLLKLLTHQFENPFRMEFCCGFSFSDENTQLSYQVMSDGDNLSHAPLLASNCDCVIKMPLAHAWYIEKNIADIDFRDEDIISSIEIHGDFKTANFIAKSLLKPSAWIKQRFAETEASHAALGCRHWRSPRVINKPSLFEILLAMRQQQPCILKQLEFTKPHDYWTLESLCQRFGEAIVRNSPVEGMQTMLSFVHQMSQTTVEGVEGFSKCYTEGSRLPDPMKAFFKLPFLYSDDFSEPQLWLGNVNLNQSASSLHRDPLNSFLHQVIGRKHLRLYSSDQAPLLYPMQNYNLYQPCWVDPQQTSSIHPKFKLAQAMEFVLQAGDVLLIPAGWFHEVYAIDSPTFSVSHFWRY
;
A
#
# COMPACT_ATOMS: atom_id res chain seq x y z
N MET A 1 -14.68 -0.13 -18.25
CA MET A 1 -15.27 -0.97 -19.30
C MET A 1 -15.04 -2.40 -18.87
N THR A 2 -16.09 -3.19 -18.68
CA THR A 2 -15.97 -4.60 -18.28
C THR A 2 -15.70 -5.43 -19.53
N LEU A 3 -14.56 -6.11 -19.59
CA LEU A 3 -14.09 -6.82 -20.78
C LEU A 3 -14.70 -8.21 -20.91
N THR A 4 -14.81 -8.69 -22.14
CA THR A 4 -15.39 -10.00 -22.49
C THR A 4 -14.29 -11.06 -22.47
N VAL A 5 -14.42 -12.06 -21.60
CA VAL A 5 -13.46 -13.17 -21.48
C VAL A 5 -13.90 -14.30 -22.41
N ASN A 6 -13.06 -14.66 -23.38
CA ASN A 6 -13.36 -15.72 -24.34
C ASN A 6 -12.85 -17.06 -23.80
N THR A 7 -13.72 -17.84 -23.14
CA THR A 7 -13.35 -19.15 -22.58
C THR A 7 -13.70 -20.28 -23.56
N ALA A 8 -12.70 -20.88 -24.20
CA ALA A 8 -12.88 -22.13 -24.95
C ALA A 8 -12.82 -23.36 -24.01
N ASN A 9 -13.58 -24.41 -24.37
CA ASN A 9 -13.89 -25.61 -23.58
C ASN A 9 -12.71 -26.43 -23.04
N SER A 10 -12.98 -27.10 -21.90
CA SER A 10 -12.29 -28.26 -21.30
C SER A 10 -10.77 -28.14 -21.08
N ASN A 11 -10.34 -27.15 -20.29
CA ASN A 11 -8.99 -27.11 -19.73
C ASN A 11 -9.01 -27.61 -18.27
N PRO A 12 -7.92 -28.21 -17.76
CA PRO A 12 -7.72 -28.37 -16.32
C PRO A 12 -7.86 -26.99 -15.65
N GLU A 13 -8.35 -26.96 -14.40
CA GLU A 13 -8.50 -25.72 -13.66
C GLU A 13 -7.15 -25.02 -13.56
N LEU A 14 -7.02 -23.86 -14.22
CA LEU A 14 -5.77 -23.09 -14.25
C LEU A 14 -5.73 -22.18 -13.01
N PRO A 15 -4.73 -22.35 -12.11
CA PRO A 15 -4.64 -21.55 -10.90
C PRO A 15 -4.62 -20.06 -11.20
N LEU A 16 -5.29 -19.25 -10.38
CA LEU A 16 -5.36 -17.78 -10.45
C LEU A 16 -6.09 -17.18 -11.67
N LEU A 17 -6.36 -17.96 -12.73
CA LEU A 17 -6.91 -17.43 -13.99
C LEU A 17 -8.30 -16.80 -13.80
N LYS A 18 -9.16 -17.41 -12.98
CA LYS A 18 -10.48 -16.86 -12.66
C LYS A 18 -10.37 -15.51 -11.96
N LEU A 19 -9.42 -15.34 -11.05
CA LEU A 19 -9.20 -14.08 -10.34
C LEU A 19 -8.71 -12.97 -11.27
N LEU A 20 -7.78 -13.30 -12.18
CA LEU A 20 -7.24 -12.35 -13.17
C LEU A 20 -8.32 -11.89 -14.15
N THR A 21 -9.15 -12.80 -14.63
CA THR A 21 -10.15 -12.52 -15.67
C THR A 21 -11.43 -11.89 -15.11
N HIS A 22 -11.78 -12.18 -13.86
CA HIS A 22 -12.96 -11.61 -13.22
C HIS A 22 -12.71 -10.14 -12.82
N GLN A 23 -13.49 -9.22 -13.40
CA GLN A 23 -13.39 -7.78 -13.15
C GLN A 23 -11.98 -7.23 -13.41
N PHE A 24 -11.34 -7.71 -14.48
CA PHE A 24 -10.07 -7.15 -14.92
C PHE A 24 -10.22 -5.67 -15.32
N GLU A 25 -9.28 -4.85 -14.89
CA GLU A 25 -9.22 -3.43 -15.17
C GLU A 25 -7.90 -3.08 -15.87
N ASN A 26 -7.98 -2.44 -17.03
CA ASN A 26 -6.81 -1.95 -17.77
C ASN A 26 -7.08 -0.56 -18.36
N PRO A 27 -7.30 0.47 -17.52
CA PRO A 27 -7.70 1.80 -18.01
C PRO A 27 -6.61 2.48 -18.85
N PHE A 28 -5.35 2.05 -18.69
CA PHE A 28 -4.20 2.56 -19.44
C PHE A 28 -3.91 1.79 -20.73
N ARG A 29 -4.72 0.77 -21.06
CA ARG A 29 -4.53 -0.09 -22.24
C ARG A 29 -3.11 -0.65 -22.32
N MET A 30 -2.58 -1.10 -21.19
CA MET A 30 -1.28 -1.75 -21.13
C MET A 30 -1.30 -3.03 -21.96
N GLU A 31 -0.37 -3.13 -22.90
CA GLU A 31 -0.05 -4.36 -23.62
C GLU A 31 0.98 -5.15 -22.81
N PHE A 32 0.75 -6.45 -22.63
CA PHE A 32 1.68 -7.32 -21.90
C PHE A 32 1.48 -8.81 -22.21
N CYS A 33 2.49 -9.61 -21.92
CA CYS A 33 2.48 -11.07 -21.78
C CYS A 33 3.09 -11.45 -20.42
N CYS A 34 2.29 -12.07 -19.56
CA CYS A 34 2.73 -12.62 -18.28
C CYS A 34 2.61 -14.15 -18.30
N GLY A 35 3.75 -14.83 -18.18
CA GLY A 35 3.80 -16.27 -18.04
C GLY A 35 3.62 -16.68 -16.57
N PHE A 36 2.86 -17.75 -16.34
CA PHE A 36 2.75 -18.42 -15.06
C PHE A 36 3.29 -19.84 -15.17
N SER A 37 4.11 -20.23 -14.19
CA SER A 37 4.61 -21.61 -14.06
C SER A 37 4.41 -22.09 -12.63
N PHE A 38 3.67 -23.18 -12.48
CA PHE A 38 3.38 -23.83 -11.22
C PHE A 38 3.94 -25.24 -11.21
N SER A 39 4.55 -25.65 -10.11
CA SER A 39 5.11 -26.98 -9.98
C SER A 39 4.88 -27.58 -8.59
N ASP A 40 4.73 -28.90 -8.55
CA ASP A 40 4.93 -29.75 -7.38
C ASP A 40 5.70 -31.02 -7.81
N GLU A 41 5.84 -32.02 -6.93
CA GLU A 41 6.60 -33.25 -7.23
C GLU A 41 6.07 -34.04 -8.45
N ASN A 42 4.78 -33.94 -8.76
CA ASN A 42 4.10 -34.77 -9.76
C ASN A 42 3.46 -33.98 -10.90
N THR A 43 3.39 -32.66 -10.78
CA THR A 43 2.59 -31.79 -11.64
C THR A 43 3.40 -30.56 -12.04
N GLN A 44 3.40 -30.27 -13.33
CA GLN A 44 3.89 -29.01 -13.88
C GLN A 44 2.79 -28.39 -14.74
N LEU A 45 2.31 -27.22 -14.36
CA LEU A 45 1.30 -26.45 -15.08
C LEU A 45 1.88 -25.12 -15.48
N SER A 46 1.68 -24.72 -16.73
CA SER A 46 2.10 -23.40 -17.19
C SER A 46 1.14 -22.85 -18.23
N TYR A 47 0.88 -21.55 -18.13
CA TYR A 47 0.06 -20.80 -19.07
C TYR A 47 0.55 -19.37 -19.14
N GLN A 48 0.13 -18.63 -20.16
CA GLN A 48 0.39 -17.19 -20.28
C GLN A 48 -0.92 -16.42 -20.37
N VAL A 49 -0.92 -15.22 -19.80
CA VAL A 49 -1.98 -14.23 -19.94
C VAL A 49 -1.45 -13.07 -20.74
N MET A 50 -2.21 -12.64 -21.74
CA MET A 50 -1.82 -11.57 -22.65
C MET A 50 -2.91 -10.51 -22.72
N SER A 51 -2.49 -9.24 -22.78
CA SER A 51 -3.37 -8.13 -23.12
C SER A 51 -2.87 -7.40 -24.36
N ASP A 52 -3.78 -7.11 -25.29
CA ASP A 52 -3.56 -6.21 -26.44
C ASP A 52 -3.99 -4.76 -26.11
N GLY A 53 -4.11 -4.44 -24.82
CA GLY A 53 -4.61 -3.17 -24.30
C GLY A 53 -6.13 -3.11 -24.15
N ASP A 54 -6.88 -3.82 -24.99
CA ASP A 54 -8.35 -3.80 -24.96
C ASP A 54 -8.94 -5.12 -24.46
N ASN A 55 -8.28 -6.23 -24.71
CA ASN A 55 -8.75 -7.57 -24.40
C ASN A 55 -7.74 -8.28 -23.50
N LEU A 56 -8.23 -9.24 -22.74
CA LEU A 56 -7.41 -10.17 -21.97
C LEU A 56 -7.65 -11.58 -22.53
N SER A 57 -6.57 -12.29 -22.84
CA SER A 57 -6.60 -13.65 -23.36
C SER A 57 -5.61 -14.53 -22.60
N HIS A 58 -5.78 -15.85 -22.71
CA HIS A 58 -4.83 -16.80 -22.14
C HIS A 58 -4.52 -17.92 -23.14
N ALA A 59 -3.32 -18.49 -23.04
CA ALA A 59 -2.86 -19.60 -23.87
C ALA A 59 -1.90 -20.50 -23.07
N PRO A 60 -1.62 -21.74 -23.54
CA PRO A 60 -0.48 -22.50 -23.03
C PRO A 60 0.82 -21.68 -23.11
N LEU A 61 1.70 -21.82 -22.13
CA LEU A 61 2.96 -21.07 -22.11
C LEU A 61 3.86 -21.51 -23.27
N LEU A 62 4.16 -20.60 -24.18
CA LEU A 62 5.14 -20.82 -25.24
C LEU A 62 6.51 -20.37 -24.72
N ALA A 63 7.53 -21.20 -24.86
CA ALA A 63 8.84 -21.06 -24.20
C ALA A 63 9.67 -19.80 -24.57
N SER A 64 9.11 -18.82 -25.26
CA SER A 64 9.79 -17.57 -25.62
C SER A 64 8.79 -16.43 -25.83
N ASN A 65 9.03 -15.32 -25.11
CA ASN A 65 8.43 -13.98 -25.25
C ASN A 65 7.25 -13.63 -24.34
N CYS A 66 7.36 -13.87 -23.04
CA CYS A 66 6.61 -13.05 -22.08
C CYS A 66 7.48 -11.97 -21.47
N ASP A 67 6.89 -10.79 -21.24
CA ASP A 67 7.55 -9.64 -20.61
C ASP A 67 7.96 -9.99 -19.18
N CYS A 68 7.14 -10.76 -18.47
CA CYS A 68 7.48 -11.36 -17.20
C CYS A 68 7.02 -12.80 -17.06
N VAL A 69 7.68 -13.56 -16.19
CA VAL A 69 7.30 -14.91 -15.80
C VAL A 69 7.25 -14.99 -14.28
N ILE A 70 6.11 -15.38 -13.74
CA ILE A 70 5.85 -15.61 -12.31
C ILE A 70 5.84 -17.12 -12.07
N LYS A 71 6.69 -17.58 -11.16
CA LYS A 71 6.76 -18.99 -10.77
C LYS A 71 6.45 -19.14 -9.28
N MET A 72 5.71 -20.18 -8.92
CA MET A 72 5.45 -20.52 -7.52
C MET A 72 5.02 -21.99 -7.37
N PRO A 73 5.12 -22.59 -6.17
CA PRO A 73 4.58 -23.92 -5.91
C PRO A 73 3.08 -23.99 -6.20
N LEU A 74 2.61 -25.11 -6.78
CA LEU A 74 1.21 -25.27 -7.15
C LEU A 74 0.26 -25.14 -5.93
N ALA A 75 0.62 -25.76 -4.81
CA ALA A 75 -0.14 -25.64 -3.55
C ALA A 75 -0.26 -24.18 -3.08
N HIS A 76 0.78 -23.37 -3.32
CA HIS A 76 0.79 -21.97 -2.93
C HIS A 76 -0.16 -21.13 -3.80
N ALA A 77 -0.19 -21.37 -5.11
CA ALA A 77 -1.14 -20.71 -6.00
C ALA A 77 -2.60 -20.95 -5.57
N TRP A 78 -2.94 -22.18 -5.18
CA TRP A 78 -4.27 -22.51 -4.65
C TRP A 78 -4.56 -21.87 -3.30
N TYR A 79 -3.55 -21.76 -2.44
CA TYR A 79 -3.67 -21.04 -1.17
C TYR A 79 -3.98 -19.56 -1.41
N ILE A 80 -3.27 -18.89 -2.33
CA ILE A 80 -3.53 -17.50 -2.70
C ILE A 80 -4.95 -17.37 -3.25
N GLU A 81 -5.36 -18.25 -4.17
CA GLU A 81 -6.69 -18.19 -4.76
C GLU A 81 -7.81 -18.30 -3.72
N LYS A 82 -7.66 -19.25 -2.78
CA LYS A 82 -8.64 -19.51 -1.72
C LYS A 82 -8.73 -18.35 -0.71
N ASN A 83 -7.62 -17.71 -0.40
CA ASN A 83 -7.54 -16.70 0.67
C ASN A 83 -7.35 -15.27 0.13
N ILE A 84 -7.57 -15.05 -1.16
CA ILE A 84 -7.14 -13.83 -1.87
C ILE A 84 -7.56 -12.52 -1.19
N ALA A 85 -8.70 -12.50 -0.49
CA ALA A 85 -9.22 -11.31 0.18
C ALA A 85 -8.38 -10.87 1.39
N ASP A 86 -7.59 -11.78 1.95
CA ASP A 86 -6.75 -11.57 3.13
C ASP A 86 -5.25 -11.63 2.80
N ILE A 87 -4.89 -11.94 1.54
CA ILE A 87 -3.49 -12.00 1.10
C ILE A 87 -2.87 -10.59 1.09
N ASP A 88 -1.69 -10.46 1.69
CA ASP A 88 -0.77 -9.37 1.43
C ASP A 88 0.47 -9.94 0.73
N PHE A 89 0.69 -9.56 -0.52
CA PHE A 89 1.87 -10.00 -1.29
C PHE A 89 3.20 -9.48 -0.73
N ARG A 90 3.17 -8.62 0.30
CA ARG A 90 4.37 -8.21 1.04
C ARG A 90 4.68 -9.13 2.22
N ASP A 91 3.76 -10.01 2.59
CA ASP A 91 3.97 -10.99 3.65
C ASP A 91 5.06 -11.99 3.24
N GLU A 92 5.99 -12.27 4.14
CA GLU A 92 7.13 -13.14 3.91
C GLU A 92 6.69 -14.56 3.59
N ASP A 93 5.65 -15.03 4.29
CA ASP A 93 5.09 -16.37 4.08
C ASP A 93 4.49 -16.53 2.68
N ILE A 94 4.13 -15.42 2.01
CA ILE A 94 3.59 -15.42 0.64
C ILE A 94 4.72 -15.23 -0.36
N ILE A 95 5.44 -14.11 -0.27
CA ILE A 95 6.35 -13.67 -1.33
C ILE A 95 7.62 -14.52 -1.44
N SER A 96 8.07 -15.13 -0.34
CA SER A 96 9.30 -15.95 -0.33
C SER A 96 9.24 -17.16 -1.26
N SER A 97 8.04 -17.60 -1.62
CA SER A 97 7.81 -18.74 -2.51
C SER A 97 7.58 -18.35 -3.98
N ILE A 98 7.57 -17.06 -4.29
CA ILE A 98 7.23 -16.52 -5.61
C ILE A 98 8.50 -15.99 -6.27
N GLU A 99 8.87 -16.59 -7.41
CA GLU A 99 9.95 -16.10 -8.25
C GLU A 99 9.39 -15.25 -9.38
N ILE A 100 9.98 -14.08 -9.61
CA ILE A 100 9.61 -13.17 -10.69
C ILE A 100 10.82 -12.97 -11.60
N HIS A 101 10.65 -13.23 -12.90
CA HIS A 101 11.66 -12.95 -13.92
C HIS A 101 11.08 -11.97 -14.95
N GLY A 102 11.93 -11.08 -15.48
CA GLY A 102 11.53 -10.11 -16.51
C GLY A 102 11.06 -8.77 -15.92
N ASP A 103 10.02 -8.19 -16.50
CA ASP A 103 9.50 -6.87 -16.12
C ASP A 103 8.68 -6.90 -14.82
N PHE A 104 9.25 -6.31 -13.76
CA PHE A 104 8.60 -6.17 -12.47
C PHE A 104 7.36 -5.26 -12.49
N LYS A 105 7.26 -4.31 -13.44
CA LYS A 105 6.07 -3.45 -13.54
C LYS A 105 4.85 -4.26 -13.97
N THR A 106 5.02 -5.11 -14.98
CA THR A 106 4.00 -6.07 -15.41
C THR A 106 3.64 -7.03 -14.28
N ALA A 107 4.64 -7.61 -13.59
CA ALA A 107 4.37 -8.52 -12.46
C ALA A 107 3.57 -7.84 -11.33
N ASN A 108 3.89 -6.60 -10.97
CA ASN A 108 3.14 -5.82 -9.98
C ASN A 108 1.70 -5.54 -10.42
N PHE A 109 1.51 -5.16 -11.69
CA PHE A 109 0.19 -4.93 -12.25
C PHE A 109 -0.67 -6.20 -12.20
N ILE A 110 -0.09 -7.36 -12.51
CA ILE A 110 -0.73 -8.67 -12.41
C ILE A 110 -1.09 -9.00 -10.96
N ALA A 111 -0.15 -8.82 -10.01
CA ALA A 111 -0.39 -9.05 -8.59
C ALA A 111 -1.57 -8.21 -8.06
N LYS A 112 -1.61 -6.92 -8.40
CA LYS A 112 -2.73 -6.02 -8.03
C LYS A 112 -4.05 -6.45 -8.67
N SER A 113 -4.02 -6.96 -9.90
CA SER A 113 -5.22 -7.43 -10.61
C SER A 113 -5.85 -8.70 -10.00
N LEU A 114 -5.05 -9.50 -9.28
CA LEU A 114 -5.53 -10.69 -8.57
C LEU A 114 -6.40 -10.35 -7.36
N LEU A 115 -6.11 -9.24 -6.67
CA LEU A 115 -6.71 -8.89 -5.39
C LEU A 115 -8.23 -8.75 -5.48
N LYS A 116 -8.95 -9.12 -4.42
CA LYS A 116 -10.41 -9.04 -4.35
C LYS A 116 -10.86 -8.62 -2.95
N PRO A 117 -11.69 -7.58 -2.83
CA PRO A 117 -12.08 -7.09 -1.52
C PRO A 117 -13.10 -7.99 -0.84
N SER A 118 -12.92 -8.21 0.47
CA SER A 118 -13.90 -8.92 1.29
C SER A 118 -15.21 -8.14 1.41
N ALA A 119 -16.29 -8.83 1.79
CA ALA A 119 -17.59 -8.20 2.00
C ALA A 119 -17.55 -7.11 3.10
N TRP A 120 -16.76 -7.36 4.15
CA TRP A 120 -16.57 -6.41 5.25
C TRP A 120 -15.95 -5.10 4.77
N ILE A 121 -14.90 -5.17 3.94
CA ILE A 121 -14.22 -3.96 3.43
C ILE A 121 -15.15 -3.17 2.50
N LYS A 122 -15.90 -3.86 1.61
CA LYS A 122 -16.89 -3.20 0.74
C LYS A 122 -17.94 -2.44 1.56
N GLN A 123 -18.48 -3.09 2.59
CA GLN A 123 -19.44 -2.46 3.49
C GLN A 123 -18.81 -1.28 4.21
N ARG A 124 -17.59 -1.45 4.74
CA ARG A 124 -16.87 -0.41 5.46
C ARG A 124 -16.67 0.85 4.62
N PHE A 125 -16.27 0.70 3.36
CA PHE A 125 -16.12 1.84 2.46
C PHE A 125 -17.47 2.50 2.13
N ALA A 126 -18.52 1.73 1.85
CA ALA A 126 -19.86 2.29 1.64
C ALA A 126 -20.36 3.12 2.86
N GLU A 127 -20.11 2.64 4.08
CA GLU A 127 -20.42 3.37 5.32
C GLU A 127 -19.63 4.68 5.44
N THR A 128 -18.32 4.66 5.16
CA THR A 128 -17.50 5.87 5.20
C THR A 128 -17.90 6.88 4.13
N GLU A 129 -18.26 6.43 2.92
CA GLU A 129 -18.77 7.29 1.85
C GLU A 129 -20.08 7.97 2.26
N ALA A 130 -21.04 7.22 2.82
CA ALA A 130 -22.30 7.78 3.30
C ALA A 130 -22.09 8.75 4.47
N SER A 131 -21.24 8.40 5.44
CA SER A 131 -20.92 9.21 6.61
C SER A 131 -20.24 10.53 6.22
N HIS A 132 -19.23 10.48 5.34
CA HIS A 132 -18.51 11.66 4.88
C HIS A 132 -19.40 12.59 4.07
N ALA A 133 -20.32 12.04 3.26
CA ALA A 133 -21.32 12.82 2.55
C ALA A 133 -22.26 13.56 3.53
N ALA A 134 -22.76 12.87 4.56
CA ALA A 134 -23.65 13.46 5.56
C ALA A 134 -22.97 14.56 6.39
N LEU A 135 -21.67 14.42 6.66
CA LEU A 135 -20.86 15.39 7.40
C LEU A 135 -20.31 16.53 6.51
N GLY A 136 -20.46 16.45 5.19
CA GLY A 136 -19.92 17.45 4.26
C GLY A 136 -18.39 17.47 4.21
N CYS A 137 -17.73 16.34 4.49
CA CYS A 137 -16.26 16.25 4.61
C CYS A 137 -15.50 16.75 3.38
N ARG A 138 -16.09 16.65 2.18
CA ARG A 138 -15.49 17.14 0.91
C ARG A 138 -15.14 18.63 0.92
N HIS A 139 -15.77 19.41 1.80
CA HIS A 139 -15.53 20.85 1.90
C HIS A 139 -14.47 21.23 2.92
N TRP A 140 -13.95 20.26 3.69
CA TRP A 140 -12.87 20.52 4.64
C TRP A 140 -11.55 20.75 3.91
N ARG A 141 -10.77 21.71 4.41
CA ARG A 141 -9.54 22.20 3.74
C ARG A 141 -8.28 22.03 4.56
N SER A 142 -8.42 21.79 5.85
CA SER A 142 -7.31 21.59 6.76
C SER A 142 -7.69 20.57 7.83
N PRO A 143 -6.74 19.74 8.30
CA PRO A 143 -6.98 18.88 9.45
C PRO A 143 -7.16 19.75 10.70
N ARG A 144 -7.90 19.24 11.68
CA ARG A 144 -7.99 19.87 13.00
C ARG A 144 -6.67 19.69 13.75
N VAL A 145 -6.13 20.74 14.36
CA VAL A 145 -4.94 20.62 15.20
C VAL A 145 -5.37 20.45 16.66
N ILE A 146 -4.83 19.44 17.34
CA ILE A 146 -5.08 19.20 18.76
C ILE A 146 -3.73 19.11 19.48
N ASN A 147 -3.46 20.04 20.40
CA ASN A 147 -2.25 20.05 21.22
C ASN A 147 -2.51 19.28 22.50
N LYS A 148 -1.62 18.33 22.85
CA LYS A 148 -1.74 17.46 24.03
C LYS A 148 -3.13 16.81 24.13
N PRO A 149 -3.55 16.05 23.10
CA PRO A 149 -4.91 15.53 23.02
C PRO A 149 -5.22 14.58 24.18
N SER A 150 -6.43 14.69 24.72
CA SER A 150 -7.00 13.65 25.57
C SER A 150 -7.51 12.46 24.73
N LEU A 151 -7.63 11.27 25.33
CA LEU A 151 -8.24 10.12 24.66
C LEU A 151 -9.66 10.42 24.18
N PHE A 152 -10.44 11.18 24.96
CA PHE A 152 -11.80 11.58 24.57
C PHE A 152 -11.82 12.41 23.29
N GLU A 153 -10.91 13.37 23.14
CA GLU A 153 -10.83 14.19 21.92
C GLU A 153 -10.45 13.36 20.70
N ILE A 154 -9.56 12.38 20.85
CA ILE A 154 -9.16 11.47 19.78
C ILE A 154 -10.35 10.61 19.36
N LEU A 155 -11.03 9.97 20.31
CA LEU A 155 -12.21 9.14 20.03
C LEU A 155 -13.35 9.96 19.41
N LEU A 156 -13.54 11.20 19.86
CA LEU A 156 -14.53 12.11 19.29
C LEU A 156 -14.18 12.49 17.85
N ALA A 157 -12.91 12.78 17.56
CA ALA A 157 -12.45 13.07 16.20
C ALA A 157 -12.67 11.87 15.26
N MET A 158 -12.38 10.66 15.73
CA MET A 158 -12.63 9.42 14.97
C MET A 158 -14.13 9.21 14.73
N ARG A 159 -14.97 9.42 15.75
CA ARG A 159 -16.44 9.37 15.61
C ARG A 159 -16.95 10.40 14.59
N GLN A 160 -16.35 11.59 14.58
CA GLN A 160 -16.69 12.68 13.66
C GLN A 160 -16.01 12.58 12.30
N GLN A 161 -15.26 11.50 12.02
CA GLN A 161 -14.51 11.29 10.78
C GLN A 161 -13.57 12.45 10.43
N GLN A 162 -13.04 13.16 11.44
CA GLN A 162 -12.23 14.36 11.28
C GLN A 162 -10.71 14.06 11.28
N PRO A 163 -10.00 14.30 10.16
CA PRO A 163 -8.54 14.24 10.14
C PRO A 163 -7.94 15.22 11.13
N CYS A 164 -6.97 14.77 11.92
CA CYS A 164 -6.36 15.59 12.96
C CYS A 164 -4.83 15.51 12.95
N ILE A 165 -4.17 16.66 13.15
CA ILE A 165 -2.75 16.71 13.52
C ILE A 165 -2.68 16.80 15.05
N LEU A 166 -2.21 15.72 15.66
CA LEU A 166 -2.00 15.59 17.10
C LEU A 166 -0.58 16.04 17.42
N LYS A 167 -0.45 17.03 18.30
CA LYS A 167 0.84 17.65 18.64
C LYS A 167 1.17 17.43 20.11
N GLN A 168 2.48 17.44 20.40
CA GLN A 168 3.01 17.38 21.77
C GLN A 168 2.58 16.11 22.52
N LEU A 169 2.58 14.97 21.82
CA LEU A 169 2.40 13.66 22.43
C LEU A 169 3.70 13.23 23.13
N GLU A 170 3.58 12.65 24.31
CA GLU A 170 4.72 12.21 25.12
C GLU A 170 5.09 10.76 24.78
N PHE A 171 6.11 10.59 23.93
CA PHE A 171 6.70 9.29 23.63
C PHE A 171 7.86 8.97 24.58
N THR A 172 8.23 7.68 24.69
CA THR A 172 9.40 7.21 25.48
C THR A 172 10.69 7.97 25.14
N LYS A 173 10.85 8.37 23.88
CA LYS A 173 11.86 9.31 23.42
C LYS A 173 11.21 10.32 22.48
N PRO A 174 11.55 11.62 22.59
CA PRO A 174 11.06 12.63 21.66
C PRO A 174 11.60 12.37 20.24
N HIS A 175 10.96 12.97 19.23
CA HIS A 175 11.33 12.75 17.83
C HIS A 175 12.77 13.18 17.51
N ASP A 176 13.26 14.25 18.14
CA ASP A 176 14.61 14.82 17.95
C ASP A 176 15.74 13.98 18.56
N TYR A 177 15.42 12.97 19.37
CA TYR A 177 16.36 11.95 19.80
C TYR A 177 16.75 10.98 18.66
N TRP A 178 15.87 10.80 17.68
CA TRP A 178 16.06 9.82 16.62
C TRP A 178 16.80 10.41 15.42
N THR A 179 17.97 9.88 15.16
CA THR A 179 18.78 10.11 13.96
C THR A 179 19.06 8.75 13.32
N LEU A 180 19.55 8.73 12.08
CA LEU A 180 20.02 7.47 11.47
C LEU A 180 21.11 6.81 12.32
N GLU A 181 22.00 7.62 12.92
CA GLU A 181 23.05 7.14 13.82
C GLU A 181 22.46 6.49 15.08
N SER A 182 21.51 7.15 15.76
CA SER A 182 20.93 6.59 16.99
C SER A 182 20.05 5.36 16.72
N LEU A 183 19.41 5.28 15.55
CA LEU A 183 18.72 4.08 15.09
C LEU A 183 19.71 2.93 14.87
N CYS A 184 20.82 3.15 14.15
CA CYS A 184 21.86 2.14 13.95
C CYS A 184 22.50 1.69 15.26
N GLN A 185 22.83 2.63 16.15
CA GLN A 185 23.46 2.31 17.43
C GLN A 185 22.57 1.41 18.31
N ARG A 186 21.26 1.65 18.30
CA ARG A 186 20.32 0.95 19.19
C ARG A 186 19.71 -0.31 18.56
N PHE A 187 19.47 -0.30 17.25
CA PHE A 187 18.70 -1.32 16.55
C PHE A 187 19.46 -1.91 15.36
N GLY A 188 20.79 -1.77 15.30
CA GLY A 188 21.61 -2.15 14.15
C GLY A 188 21.35 -3.56 13.60
N GLU A 189 21.11 -4.53 14.48
CA GLU A 189 20.84 -5.94 14.13
C GLU A 189 19.37 -6.25 13.83
N ALA A 190 18.45 -5.31 14.08
CA ALA A 190 17.02 -5.54 13.85
C ALA A 190 16.72 -5.62 12.36
N ILE A 191 15.94 -6.63 11.94
CA ILE A 191 15.51 -6.78 10.55
C ILE A 191 14.45 -5.74 10.24
N VAL A 192 14.74 -4.81 9.32
CA VAL A 192 13.84 -3.70 8.95
C VAL A 192 13.17 -3.89 7.60
N ARG A 193 13.72 -4.78 6.77
CA ARG A 193 13.20 -5.05 5.43
C ARG A 193 13.52 -6.48 5.03
N ASN A 194 12.57 -7.10 4.35
CA ASN A 194 12.75 -8.36 3.63
C ASN A 194 12.16 -8.16 2.24
N SER A 195 12.94 -8.38 1.19
CA SER A 195 12.47 -8.26 -0.19
C SER A 195 12.94 -9.43 -1.05
N PRO A 196 12.19 -9.82 -2.09
CA PRO A 196 12.60 -10.90 -3.00
C PRO A 196 13.91 -10.61 -3.74
N VAL A 197 14.26 -9.33 -3.89
CA VAL A 197 15.43 -8.90 -4.68
C VAL A 197 16.68 -8.82 -3.81
N GLU A 198 16.58 -8.27 -2.60
CA GLU A 198 17.74 -7.97 -1.75
C GLU A 198 17.84 -8.87 -0.50
N GLY A 199 16.83 -9.71 -0.24
CA GLY A 199 16.75 -10.55 0.95
C GLY A 199 16.47 -9.76 2.23
N MET A 200 16.86 -10.33 3.37
CA MET A 200 16.73 -9.71 4.69
C MET A 200 17.80 -8.63 4.89
N GLN A 201 17.39 -7.47 5.38
CA GLN A 201 18.28 -6.35 5.68
C GLN A 201 18.11 -5.91 7.14
N THR A 202 19.23 -5.73 7.82
CA THR A 202 19.27 -5.17 9.17
C THR A 202 19.18 -3.64 9.09
N MET A 203 18.83 -2.96 10.19
CA MET A 203 18.86 -1.50 10.27
C MET A 203 20.21 -0.95 9.83
N LEU A 204 21.31 -1.56 10.28
CA LEU A 204 22.66 -1.11 9.96
C LEU A 204 22.96 -1.25 8.46
N SER A 205 22.67 -2.42 7.87
CA SER A 205 22.95 -2.64 6.43
C SER A 205 22.05 -1.77 5.55
N PHE A 206 20.78 -1.60 5.93
CA PHE A 206 19.81 -0.75 5.22
C PHE A 206 20.22 0.72 5.24
N VAL A 207 20.59 1.28 6.39
CA VAL A 207 21.07 2.67 6.50
C VAL A 207 22.37 2.87 5.74
N HIS A 208 23.28 1.89 5.78
CA HIS A 208 24.50 1.94 4.98
C HIS A 208 24.18 1.99 3.48
N GLN A 209 23.28 1.14 2.98
CA GLN A 209 22.82 1.18 1.59
C GLN A 209 22.17 2.52 1.22
N MET A 210 21.37 3.10 2.11
CA MET A 210 20.77 4.43 1.90
C MET A 210 21.84 5.50 1.62
N SER A 211 23.00 5.42 2.26
CA SER A 211 24.10 6.37 2.05
C SER A 211 24.84 6.21 0.72
N GLN A 212 24.65 5.08 0.04
CA GLN A 212 25.38 4.72 -1.18
C GLN A 212 24.54 4.80 -2.47
N THR A 213 23.22 4.91 -2.34
CA THR A 213 22.31 4.72 -3.49
C THR A 213 21.62 6.03 -3.87
N THR A 214 21.46 6.27 -5.17
CA THR A 214 20.60 7.34 -5.70
C THR A 214 19.13 6.94 -5.65
N VAL A 215 18.26 7.95 -5.61
CA VAL A 215 16.83 7.79 -5.32
C VAL A 215 16.03 7.41 -6.58
N GLU A 216 16.26 6.21 -7.11
CA GLU A 216 15.52 5.67 -8.24
C GLU A 216 14.74 4.41 -7.83
N GLY A 217 13.46 4.33 -8.22
CA GLY A 217 12.60 3.17 -7.95
C GLY A 217 11.12 3.43 -8.26
N VAL A 218 10.34 2.36 -8.36
CA VAL A 218 8.88 2.38 -8.44
C VAL A 218 8.34 2.01 -7.06
N GLU A 219 7.21 2.57 -6.63
CA GLU A 219 6.53 2.17 -5.38
C GLU A 219 6.28 0.65 -5.35
N GLY A 220 6.65 0.00 -4.24
CA GLY A 220 6.65 -1.46 -4.09
C GLY A 220 7.99 -2.11 -4.48
N PHE A 221 8.90 -1.33 -5.07
CA PHE A 221 10.22 -1.75 -5.57
C PHE A 221 11.30 -0.68 -5.34
N SER A 222 11.06 0.31 -4.48
CA SER A 222 12.07 1.34 -4.18
C SER A 222 13.28 0.69 -3.50
N LYS A 223 14.50 0.90 -4.01
CA LYS A 223 15.68 0.23 -3.47
C LYS A 223 16.06 0.67 -2.05
N CYS A 224 15.59 1.82 -1.59
CA CYS A 224 15.97 2.38 -0.30
C CYS A 224 14.78 2.90 0.52
N TYR A 225 13.63 2.23 0.49
CA TYR A 225 12.47 2.55 1.35
C TYR A 225 11.85 1.27 1.91
N THR A 226 11.45 1.28 3.19
CA THR A 226 10.88 0.09 3.86
C THR A 226 9.41 -0.16 3.52
N GLU A 227 8.72 0.79 2.89
CA GLU A 227 7.39 0.61 2.28
C GLU A 227 6.32 0.01 3.20
N GLY A 228 6.36 0.37 4.49
CA GLY A 228 5.39 -0.10 5.48
C GLY A 228 5.67 -1.52 5.97
N SER A 229 6.92 -1.98 5.92
CA SER A 229 7.36 -3.23 6.55
C SER A 229 7.00 -3.27 8.04
N ARG A 230 6.98 -4.46 8.63
CA ARG A 230 6.71 -4.62 10.06
C ARG A 230 7.74 -3.85 10.89
N LEU A 231 7.28 -3.06 11.86
CA LEU A 231 8.17 -2.42 12.82
C LEU A 231 8.85 -3.49 13.70
N PRO A 232 10.19 -3.51 13.79
CA PRO A 232 10.90 -4.51 14.59
C PRO A 232 10.47 -4.53 16.05
N ASP A 233 10.37 -5.71 16.66
CA ASP A 233 9.90 -5.88 18.03
C ASP A 233 10.67 -5.01 19.06
N PRO A 234 12.02 -4.89 19.00
CA PRO A 234 12.77 -4.02 19.91
C PRO A 234 12.42 -2.53 19.81
N MET A 235 11.85 -2.08 18.67
CA MET A 235 11.49 -0.69 18.44
C MET A 235 10.10 -0.34 19.01
N LYS A 236 9.19 -1.32 19.12
CA LYS A 236 7.76 -1.08 19.44
C LYS A 236 7.54 -0.26 20.71
N ALA A 237 8.32 -0.50 21.77
CA ALA A 237 8.19 0.23 23.04
C ALA A 237 8.52 1.73 22.94
N PHE A 238 9.25 2.15 21.90
CA PHE A 238 9.63 3.56 21.69
C PHE A 238 8.61 4.34 20.86
N PHE A 239 7.85 3.65 20.00
CA PHE A 239 6.92 4.27 19.05
C PHE A 239 5.45 3.99 19.37
N LYS A 240 5.15 3.37 20.51
CA LYS A 240 3.78 3.19 21.01
C LYS A 240 3.09 4.54 21.18
N LEU A 241 1.87 4.66 20.67
CA LEU A 241 1.01 5.83 20.88
C LEU A 241 0.58 5.95 22.36
N PRO A 242 0.72 7.12 23.01
CA PRO A 242 0.59 7.24 24.46
C PRO A 242 -0.87 7.30 24.98
N PHE A 243 -1.87 7.11 24.12
CA PHE A 243 -3.28 7.29 24.46
C PHE A 243 -4.14 6.02 24.37
N LEU A 244 -3.62 4.94 23.78
CA LEU A 244 -4.32 3.65 23.63
C LEU A 244 -3.39 2.48 23.98
N TYR A 245 -3.96 1.30 24.22
CA TYR A 245 -3.18 0.09 24.46
C TYR A 245 -2.61 -0.46 23.15
N SER A 246 -1.48 -1.17 23.23
CA SER A 246 -0.85 -1.73 22.02
C SER A 246 -1.78 -2.72 21.31
N ASP A 247 -2.59 -3.46 22.07
CA ASP A 247 -3.52 -4.47 21.56
C ASP A 247 -4.72 -3.85 20.82
N ASP A 248 -4.92 -2.54 20.95
CA ASP A 248 -5.94 -1.80 20.18
C ASP A 248 -5.52 -1.59 18.72
N PHE A 249 -4.25 -1.83 18.38
CA PHE A 249 -3.69 -1.59 17.05
C PHE A 249 -3.27 -2.87 16.34
N SER A 250 -3.29 -2.83 15.01
CA SER A 250 -2.58 -3.80 14.17
C SER A 250 -1.08 -3.77 14.48
N GLU A 251 -0.35 -4.74 13.93
CA GLU A 251 1.11 -4.64 13.91
C GLU A 251 1.53 -3.29 13.28
N PRO A 252 2.37 -2.50 13.96
CA PRO A 252 2.79 -1.20 13.46
C PRO A 252 3.75 -1.35 12.28
N GLN A 253 3.73 -0.37 11.39
CA GLN A 253 4.52 -0.37 10.16
C GLN A 253 5.61 0.69 10.19
N LEU A 254 6.77 0.33 9.64
CA LEU A 254 7.96 1.15 9.50
C LEU A 254 8.02 1.78 8.11
N TRP A 255 8.17 3.10 8.08
CA TRP A 255 8.31 3.90 6.86
C TRP A 255 9.62 4.69 6.93
N LEU A 256 10.74 4.04 6.63
CA LEU A 256 12.09 4.59 6.69
C LEU A 256 12.77 4.49 5.34
N GLY A 257 13.45 5.56 4.91
CA GLY A 257 14.34 5.46 3.76
C GLY A 257 14.62 6.77 3.04
N ASN A 258 15.35 6.64 1.94
CA ASN A 258 15.56 7.70 0.96
C ASN A 258 14.49 7.62 -0.13
N VAL A 259 13.82 8.75 -0.38
CA VAL A 259 12.61 8.81 -1.19
C VAL A 259 12.68 9.96 -2.18
N ASN A 260 12.16 9.73 -3.39
CA ASN A 260 12.28 10.70 -4.45
C ASN A 260 11.31 11.85 -4.16
N LEU A 261 11.83 13.07 -3.99
CA LEU A 261 11.02 14.23 -3.61
C LEU A 261 10.08 14.69 -4.74
N ASN A 262 10.29 14.21 -5.97
CA ASN A 262 9.43 14.50 -7.12
C ASN A 262 8.38 13.39 -7.37
N GLN A 263 8.28 12.41 -6.48
CA GLN A 263 7.30 11.33 -6.58
C GLN A 263 6.59 11.14 -5.23
N SER A 264 5.36 10.65 -5.28
CA SER A 264 4.67 10.20 -4.07
C SER A 264 5.45 9.04 -3.44
N ALA A 265 5.76 9.14 -2.15
CA ALA A 265 6.27 8.04 -1.35
C ALA A 265 5.19 6.96 -1.13
N SER A 266 3.91 7.34 -1.21
CA SER A 266 2.78 6.42 -1.28
C SER A 266 1.71 7.00 -2.20
N SER A 267 1.32 6.24 -3.24
CA SER A 267 0.32 6.68 -4.22
C SER A 267 -1.06 6.85 -3.58
N LEU A 268 -1.98 7.52 -4.28
CA LEU A 268 -3.32 7.81 -3.77
C LEU A 268 -4.10 6.51 -3.48
N HIS A 269 -4.48 6.31 -2.22
CA HIS A 269 -5.22 5.13 -1.77
C HIS A 269 -6.08 5.43 -0.55
N ARG A 270 -6.93 4.50 -0.12
CA ARG A 270 -7.61 4.55 1.18
C ARG A 270 -7.53 3.22 1.92
N ASP A 271 -7.65 3.31 3.25
CA ASP A 271 -7.69 2.17 4.17
C ASP A 271 -9.03 2.13 4.93
N PRO A 272 -9.52 0.94 5.33
CA PRO A 272 -10.82 0.76 6.00
C PRO A 272 -10.78 1.07 7.51
N LEU A 273 -9.58 1.23 8.07
CA LEU A 273 -9.34 1.47 9.50
C LEU A 273 -8.86 2.89 9.74
N ASN A 274 -9.08 3.39 10.96
CA ASN A 274 -8.48 4.64 11.39
C ASN A 274 -6.96 4.43 11.54
N SER A 275 -6.16 5.28 10.90
CA SER A 275 -4.71 5.18 10.95
C SER A 275 -4.08 6.37 11.66
N PHE A 276 -2.95 6.11 12.30
CA PHE A 276 -2.14 7.10 13.00
C PHE A 276 -0.73 7.06 12.42
N LEU A 277 -0.30 8.12 11.74
CA LEU A 277 1.04 8.24 11.18
C LEU A 277 1.87 9.18 12.04
N HIS A 278 2.81 8.63 12.83
CA HIS A 278 3.78 9.39 13.60
C HIS A 278 4.98 9.73 12.72
N GLN A 279 5.21 11.01 12.45
CA GLN A 279 6.37 11.47 11.69
C GLN A 279 7.55 11.72 12.63
N VAL A 280 8.66 11.02 12.42
CA VAL A 280 9.81 11.04 13.33
C VAL A 280 10.99 11.84 12.75
N ILE A 281 11.41 11.52 11.53
CA ILE A 281 12.53 12.22 10.84
C ILE A 281 12.01 12.80 9.52
N GLY A 282 12.33 14.06 9.26
CA GLY A 282 11.90 14.78 8.06
C GLY A 282 10.43 15.18 8.09
N ARG A 283 9.94 15.76 7.00
CA ARG A 283 8.55 16.22 6.85
C ARG A 283 7.86 15.51 5.68
N LYS A 284 6.54 15.41 5.77
CA LYS A 284 5.70 14.86 4.70
C LYS A 284 4.63 15.86 4.28
N HIS A 285 4.48 16.06 2.97
CA HIS A 285 3.32 16.73 2.40
C HIS A 285 2.24 15.67 2.12
N LEU A 286 1.02 15.91 2.59
CA LEU A 286 -0.10 15.01 2.38
C LEU A 286 -1.22 15.69 1.61
N ARG A 287 -1.87 14.91 0.75
CA ARG A 287 -3.13 15.24 0.12
C ARG A 287 -4.18 14.25 0.58
N LEU A 288 -5.25 14.74 1.19
CA LEU A 288 -6.37 13.93 1.66
C LEU A 288 -7.63 14.27 0.88
N TYR A 289 -8.39 13.25 0.48
CA TYR A 289 -9.72 13.40 -0.12
C TYR A 289 -10.72 12.57 0.68
N SER A 290 -11.86 13.16 0.98
CA SER A 290 -12.91 12.47 1.72
C SER A 290 -13.48 11.30 0.91
N SER A 291 -13.80 10.20 1.59
CA SER A 291 -14.37 8.98 1.01
C SER A 291 -15.51 9.23 0.01
N ASP A 292 -16.42 10.17 0.29
CA ASP A 292 -17.55 10.53 -0.57
C ASP A 292 -17.17 11.15 -1.94
N GLN A 293 -15.88 11.40 -2.17
CA GLN A 293 -15.32 11.80 -3.46
C GLN A 293 -14.86 10.61 -4.31
N ALA A 294 -15.02 9.35 -3.87
CA ALA A 294 -14.61 8.15 -4.60
C ALA A 294 -14.98 8.14 -6.10
N PRO A 295 -16.19 8.59 -6.54
CA PRO A 295 -16.53 8.64 -7.97
C PRO A 295 -15.68 9.60 -8.82
N LEU A 296 -14.89 10.47 -8.19
CA LEU A 296 -13.96 11.42 -8.81
C LEU A 296 -12.51 10.94 -8.80
N LEU A 297 -12.19 9.95 -7.96
CA LEU A 297 -10.82 9.51 -7.67
C LEU A 297 -10.44 8.21 -8.38
N TYR A 298 -11.38 7.54 -9.06
CA TYR A 298 -11.13 6.32 -9.83
C TYR A 298 -10.45 5.21 -9.01
N PRO A 299 -11.02 4.82 -7.85
CA PRO A 299 -10.48 3.71 -7.05
C PRO A 299 -10.52 2.40 -7.83
N MET A 300 -9.45 1.60 -7.69
CA MET A 300 -9.39 0.26 -8.29
C MET A 300 -10.46 -0.65 -7.68
N GLN A 301 -11.02 -1.55 -8.48
CA GLN A 301 -11.98 -2.58 -8.05
C GLN A 301 -11.30 -3.82 -7.49
N ASN A 302 -10.05 -4.07 -7.92
CA ASN A 302 -9.21 -5.15 -7.41
C ASN A 302 -8.30 -4.62 -6.29
N TYR A 303 -8.62 -4.95 -5.05
CA TYR A 303 -7.94 -4.47 -3.85
C TYR A 303 -8.28 -5.34 -2.63
N ASN A 304 -7.50 -5.26 -1.55
CA ASN A 304 -7.80 -5.89 -0.25
C ASN A 304 -8.04 -4.81 0.81
N LEU A 305 -7.22 -4.75 1.88
CA LEU A 305 -7.32 -3.69 2.89
C LEU A 305 -6.84 -2.33 2.38
N TYR A 306 -5.94 -2.33 1.40
CA TYR A 306 -5.41 -1.12 0.77
C TYR A 306 -6.10 -0.93 -0.59
N GLN A 307 -6.91 0.12 -0.77
CA GLN A 307 -7.56 0.43 -2.05
C GLN A 307 -6.85 1.57 -2.78
N PRO A 308 -5.97 1.27 -3.76
CA PRO A 308 -5.34 2.29 -4.58
C PRO A 308 -6.31 2.91 -5.59
N CYS A 309 -5.90 4.03 -6.17
CA CYS A 309 -6.58 4.68 -7.28
C CYS A 309 -5.80 4.52 -8.59
N TRP A 310 -6.53 4.49 -9.70
CA TRP A 310 -5.93 4.59 -11.04
C TRP A 310 -5.41 5.99 -11.34
N VAL A 311 -6.01 7.02 -10.75
CA VAL A 311 -5.56 8.39 -10.96
C VAL A 311 -4.25 8.66 -10.22
N ASP A 312 -3.29 9.22 -10.93
CA ASP A 312 -2.13 9.89 -10.35
C ASP A 312 -2.44 11.39 -10.29
N PRO A 313 -2.53 11.98 -9.09
CA PRO A 313 -2.75 13.42 -8.92
C PRO A 313 -1.72 14.33 -9.60
N GLN A 314 -0.51 13.84 -9.87
CA GLN A 314 0.53 14.58 -10.60
C GLN A 314 0.38 14.48 -12.12
N GLN A 315 -0.17 13.37 -12.60
CA GLN A 315 -0.28 13.05 -14.01
C GLN A 315 -1.76 12.90 -14.39
N THR A 316 -2.51 14.01 -14.30
CA THR A 316 -3.93 14.00 -14.65
C THR A 316 -4.11 13.74 -16.14
N SER A 317 -4.30 12.47 -16.49
CA SER A 317 -4.53 12.00 -17.85
C SER A 317 -5.95 12.31 -18.33
N SER A 318 -6.13 12.41 -19.65
CA SER A 318 -7.44 12.56 -20.29
C SER A 318 -8.41 11.41 -19.95
N ILE A 319 -7.91 10.27 -19.48
CA ILE A 319 -8.71 9.12 -19.06
C ILE A 319 -9.40 9.31 -17.69
N HIS A 320 -8.94 10.27 -16.87
CA HIS A 320 -9.49 10.57 -15.54
C HIS A 320 -10.17 11.96 -15.47
N PRO A 321 -11.11 12.30 -16.38
CA PRO A 321 -11.59 13.68 -16.54
C PRO A 321 -12.38 14.23 -15.34
N LYS A 322 -12.92 13.37 -14.47
CA LYS A 322 -13.66 13.78 -13.28
C LYS A 322 -12.75 14.22 -12.14
N PHE A 323 -11.48 13.84 -12.16
CA PHE A 323 -10.54 14.12 -11.07
C PHE A 323 -10.34 15.61 -10.83
N LYS A 324 -10.43 16.44 -11.89
CA LYS A 324 -10.39 17.91 -11.78
C LYS A 324 -11.48 18.53 -10.88
N LEU A 325 -12.52 17.76 -10.55
CA LEU A 325 -13.60 18.16 -9.66
C LEU A 325 -13.34 17.75 -8.21
N ALA A 326 -12.36 16.89 -7.96
CA ALA A 326 -11.97 16.48 -6.62
C ALA A 326 -11.30 17.64 -5.88
N GLN A 327 -11.53 17.69 -4.57
CA GLN A 327 -11.03 18.74 -3.69
C GLN A 327 -10.20 18.11 -2.60
N ALA A 328 -8.90 18.40 -2.63
CA ALA A 328 -7.94 17.94 -1.65
C ALA A 328 -7.96 18.83 -0.40
N MET A 329 -7.70 18.20 0.74
CA MET A 329 -7.14 18.79 1.93
C MET A 329 -5.62 18.60 1.86
N GLU A 330 -4.85 19.69 1.80
CA GLU A 330 -3.38 19.63 1.65
C GLU A 330 -2.68 20.26 2.87
N PHE A 331 -1.67 19.60 3.40
CA PHE A 331 -0.92 20.10 4.56
C PHE A 331 0.45 19.42 4.68
N VAL A 332 1.31 20.00 5.51
CA VAL A 332 2.62 19.42 5.87
C VAL A 332 2.59 18.88 7.29
N LEU A 333 2.92 17.60 7.43
CA LEU A 333 3.16 16.92 8.70
C LEU A 333 4.62 17.12 9.12
N GLN A 334 4.83 17.70 10.30
CA GLN A 334 6.17 17.99 10.83
C GLN A 334 6.72 16.80 11.62
N ALA A 335 8.04 16.74 11.80
CA ALA A 335 8.64 15.82 12.76
C ALA A 335 8.07 16.06 14.17
N GLY A 336 7.69 14.99 14.85
CA GLY A 336 7.02 14.99 16.15
C GLY A 336 5.48 15.09 16.10
N ASP A 337 4.89 15.39 14.95
CA ASP A 337 3.44 15.36 14.79
C ASP A 337 2.95 13.91 14.57
N VAL A 338 1.73 13.62 15.02
CA VAL A 338 0.98 12.40 14.66
C VAL A 338 -0.25 12.79 13.87
N LEU A 339 -0.40 12.27 12.66
CA LEU A 339 -1.60 12.44 11.86
C LEU A 339 -2.59 11.31 12.14
N LEU A 340 -3.79 11.65 12.62
CA LEU A 340 -4.95 10.77 12.59
C LEU A 340 -5.66 10.90 11.24
N ILE A 341 -5.76 9.79 10.51
CA ILE A 341 -6.54 9.64 9.27
C ILE A 341 -7.73 8.73 9.59
N PRO A 342 -8.96 9.24 9.64
CA PRO A 342 -10.13 8.41 9.83
C PRO A 342 -10.35 7.45 8.66
N ALA A 343 -11.04 6.34 8.93
CA ALA A 343 -11.31 5.30 7.95
C ALA A 343 -11.91 5.86 6.64
N GLY A 344 -11.46 5.34 5.50
CA GLY A 344 -11.99 5.66 4.18
C GLY A 344 -11.51 6.98 3.58
N TRP A 345 -10.76 7.81 4.31
CA TRP A 345 -10.07 8.96 3.69
C TRP A 345 -9.03 8.47 2.69
N PHE A 346 -9.17 8.92 1.45
CA PHE A 346 -8.13 8.76 0.45
C PHE A 346 -6.96 9.67 0.80
N HIS A 347 -5.74 9.17 0.68
CA HIS A 347 -4.55 9.93 0.99
C HIS A 347 -3.39 9.56 0.08
N GLU A 348 -2.60 10.58 -0.24
CA GLU A 348 -1.36 10.51 -1.00
C GLU A 348 -0.26 11.21 -0.20
N VAL A 349 0.93 10.63 -0.19
CA VAL A 349 2.01 11.05 0.71
C VAL A 349 3.26 11.35 -0.09
N TYR A 350 3.81 12.53 0.13
CA TYR A 350 5.09 12.97 -0.42
C TYR A 350 6.05 13.24 0.73
N ALA A 351 7.30 12.84 0.56
CA ALA A 351 8.34 13.34 1.42
C ALA A 351 8.80 14.72 0.94
N ILE A 352 9.07 15.61 1.88
CA ILE A 352 9.68 16.92 1.62
C ILE A 352 11.18 16.85 1.89
N ASP A 353 11.58 16.00 2.85
CA ASP A 353 12.97 15.78 3.21
C ASP A 353 13.33 14.31 2.97
N SER A 354 14.57 14.04 2.59
CA SER A 354 15.13 12.70 2.45
C SER A 354 16.47 12.65 3.21
N PRO A 355 16.68 11.70 4.12
CA PRO A 355 15.79 10.58 4.48
C PRO A 355 14.53 11.03 5.23
N THR A 356 13.51 10.16 5.21
CA THR A 356 12.29 10.30 6.03
C THR A 356 12.12 9.06 6.91
N PHE A 357 11.51 9.25 8.10
CA PHE A 357 11.11 8.17 8.99
C PHE A 357 9.72 8.44 9.59
N SER A 358 8.80 7.50 9.45
CA SER A 358 7.51 7.47 10.14
C SER A 358 7.19 6.09 10.68
N VAL A 359 6.29 6.02 11.66
CA VAL A 359 5.66 4.78 12.12
C VAL A 359 4.14 4.93 12.00
N SER A 360 3.47 3.98 11.35
CA SER A 360 2.00 3.95 11.31
C SER A 360 1.42 2.87 12.21
N HIS A 361 0.24 3.16 12.76
CA HIS A 361 -0.59 2.22 13.52
C HIS A 361 -2.01 2.27 12.96
N PHE A 362 -2.66 1.12 12.79
CA PHE A 362 -4.08 1.05 12.42
C PHE A 362 -4.89 0.57 13.61
N TRP A 363 -5.94 1.31 13.97
CA TRP A 363 -6.83 0.93 15.07
C TRP A 363 -7.76 -0.20 14.64
N ARG A 364 -7.86 -1.27 15.44
CA ARG A 364 -8.57 -2.50 15.09
C ARG A 364 -10.11 -2.41 15.13
N TYR A 365 -10.67 -1.37 15.74
CA TYR A 365 -12.08 -1.30 16.10
C TYR A 365 -12.90 -0.28 15.30
#